data_AF-A0A3D1VMM3-F1
#
_entry.id   AF-A0A3D1VMM3-F1
#
_cell.length_a   1.000
_cell.length_b   1.000
_cell.length_c   1.000
_cell.angle_alpha   90.00
_cell.angle_beta   90.00
_cell.angle_gamma   90.00
#
_symmetry.space_group_name_H-M   'P 1'
#
loop_
_entity.id
_entity.type
_entity.pdbx_description
1 polymer ?
#
loop_
_entity_poly.entity_id
_entity_poly.type
_entity_poly.pdbx_seq_one_letter_code
_entity_poly.pdbx_strand_id
1 'polypeptide(L)'
;PFPFAFPHYRDKFGRKVKNPISLLNQYILCNALRSWLYTPAVVLLIFLSVFTNTPTAAVLLTVGFTPIYLPFILTMITTVLNLRFQPVYRNYFNKVTSGFWQTFLMIFYRIITLFTDAKNVTDAMVRSLYRMLVSKKKLLDWRTASQTEKVIKSNTCLYYYVSMLASVLAGLALILVSNVIPLKVLGIGWILSPLVCYAISKEFKWEINPNRKSKNVLKRYIRDMWSYFQDYVDKENHFLPPDHIVLSPVERVVNRTSPTNIGLYLVSILAAADLRLISPAEMKNRLEQTLDTLENLPKYKGHLYNWYDT
;
A
#
# COMPACT_ATOMS: atom_id res chain seq x y z
N PRO A 1 -20.39 -4.54 -18.10
CA PRO A 1 -19.84 -4.85 -16.76
C PRO A 1 -18.44 -4.30 -16.47
N PHE A 2 -17.71 -3.85 -17.48
CA PHE A 2 -16.56 -2.95 -17.30
C PHE A 2 -16.73 -1.83 -18.32
N PRO A 3 -17.50 -0.77 -17.99
CA PRO A 3 -17.79 0.32 -18.93
C PRO A 3 -16.52 0.90 -19.54
N PHE A 4 -15.44 0.92 -18.75
CA PHE A 4 -14.14 1.41 -19.15
C PHE A 4 -13.43 0.54 -20.21
N ALA A 5 -13.74 -0.76 -20.30
CA ALA A 5 -13.03 -1.68 -21.21
C ALA A 5 -13.56 -1.62 -22.65
N PHE A 6 -14.65 -0.89 -22.88
CA PHE A 6 -15.30 -0.82 -24.19
C PHE A 6 -15.30 0.63 -24.70
N PRO A 7 -15.21 0.84 -26.03
CA PRO A 7 -15.28 2.17 -26.63
C PRO A 7 -16.64 2.85 -26.44
N HIS A 8 -17.68 2.08 -26.13
CA HIS A 8 -19.02 2.56 -25.80
C HIS A 8 -19.54 1.82 -24.58
N TYR A 9 -20.31 2.53 -23.75
CA TYR A 9 -21.04 1.93 -22.64
C TYR A 9 -22.49 2.38 -22.66
N ARG A 10 -23.37 1.64 -21.96
CA ARG A 10 -24.76 2.06 -21.78
C ARG A 10 -24.84 2.96 -20.55
N ASP A 11 -25.39 4.15 -20.73
CA ASP A 11 -25.66 5.07 -19.62
C ASP A 11 -26.81 4.58 -18.73
N LYS A 12 -27.14 5.35 -17.68
CA LYS A 12 -28.26 5.03 -16.78
C LYS A 12 -29.63 4.93 -17.47
N PHE A 13 -29.75 5.48 -18.69
CA PHE A 13 -30.96 5.47 -19.50
C PHE A 13 -30.91 4.40 -20.61
N GLY A 14 -29.88 3.54 -20.63
CA GLY A 14 -29.69 2.49 -21.62
C GLY A 14 -29.17 2.96 -22.97
N ARG A 15 -28.87 4.27 -23.13
CA ARG A 15 -28.36 4.85 -24.38
C ARG A 15 -26.89 4.46 -24.54
N LYS A 16 -26.51 4.12 -25.77
CA LYS A 16 -25.11 3.82 -26.11
C LYS A 16 -24.35 5.14 -26.21
N VAL A 17 -23.50 5.42 -25.23
CA VAL A 17 -22.68 6.64 -25.18
C VAL A 17 -21.23 6.26 -25.43
N LYS A 18 -20.50 7.12 -26.14
CA LYS A 18 -19.05 6.97 -26.32
C LYS A 18 -18.37 7.07 -24.96
N ASN A 19 -17.46 6.14 -24.69
CA ASN A 19 -16.72 6.13 -23.44
C ASN A 19 -15.78 7.35 -23.40
N PRO A 20 -15.90 8.26 -22.40
CA PRO A 20 -15.04 9.44 -22.29
C PRO A 20 -13.62 9.11 -21.85
N ILE A 21 -13.37 7.88 -21.41
CA ILE A 21 -12.07 7.43 -20.92
C ILE A 21 -11.14 7.22 -22.13
N SER A 22 -10.03 7.97 -22.15
CA SER A 22 -8.97 7.85 -23.16
C SER A 22 -8.36 6.45 -23.17
N LEU A 23 -7.78 6.06 -24.32
CA LEU A 23 -7.10 4.76 -24.46
C LEU A 23 -5.99 4.56 -23.40
N LEU A 24 -5.28 5.62 -23.04
CA LEU A 24 -4.27 5.59 -21.98
C LEU A 24 -4.88 5.22 -20.62
N ASN A 25 -6.00 5.85 -20.24
CA ASN A 25 -6.67 5.55 -18.99
C ASN A 25 -7.30 4.15 -18.99
N GLN A 26 -7.78 3.67 -20.15
CA GLN A 26 -8.25 2.28 -20.29
C GLN A 26 -7.09 1.29 -20.08
N TYR A 27 -5.91 1.57 -20.68
CA TYR A 27 -4.71 0.77 -20.47
C TYR A 27 -4.30 0.73 -18.99
N ILE A 28 -4.31 1.87 -18.30
CA ILE A 28 -4.01 1.94 -16.86
C ILE A 28 -4.95 1.03 -16.06
N LEU A 29 -6.26 1.09 -16.34
CA LEU A 29 -7.26 0.26 -15.66
C LEU A 29 -7.08 -1.24 -15.98
N CYS A 30 -6.84 -1.59 -17.23
CA CYS A 30 -6.54 -2.97 -17.63
C CYS A 30 -5.24 -3.49 -17.00
N ASN A 31 -4.21 -2.65 -16.87
CA ASN A 31 -2.97 -3.01 -16.21
C ASN A 31 -3.16 -3.25 -14.70
N ALA A 32 -4.04 -2.48 -14.05
CA ALA A 32 -4.43 -2.75 -12.66
C ALA A 32 -5.10 -4.12 -12.50
N LEU A 33 -6.04 -4.47 -13.41
CA LEU A 33 -6.67 -5.80 -13.42
C LEU A 33 -5.65 -6.93 -13.63
N ARG A 34 -4.72 -6.75 -14.56
CA ARG A 34 -3.61 -7.70 -14.80
C ARG A 34 -2.80 -7.92 -13.53
N SER A 35 -2.50 -6.85 -12.78
CA SER A 35 -1.74 -6.95 -11.53
C SER A 35 -2.46 -7.77 -10.46
N TRP A 36 -3.80 -7.82 -10.48
CA TRP A 36 -4.56 -8.68 -9.56
C TRP A 36 -4.58 -10.14 -10.02
N LEU A 37 -4.67 -10.39 -11.32
CA LEU A 37 -4.65 -11.75 -11.91
C LEU A 37 -3.30 -12.45 -11.75
N TYR A 38 -2.22 -11.68 -11.60
CA TYR A 38 -0.87 -12.18 -11.56
C TYR A 38 -0.65 -13.23 -10.46
N THR A 39 -0.92 -12.89 -9.19
CA THR A 39 -0.62 -13.78 -8.06
C THR A 39 -1.34 -15.13 -8.15
N PRO A 40 -2.65 -15.17 -8.47
CA PRO A 40 -3.34 -16.43 -8.78
C PRO A 40 -2.76 -17.20 -9.96
N ALA A 41 -2.38 -16.51 -11.04
CA ALA A 41 -1.81 -17.15 -12.22
C ALA A 41 -0.47 -17.83 -11.92
N VAL A 42 0.41 -17.23 -11.11
CA VAL A 42 1.68 -17.87 -10.71
C VAL A 42 1.46 -19.15 -9.94
N VAL A 43 0.53 -19.14 -8.98
CA VAL A 43 0.21 -20.34 -8.20
C VAL A 43 -0.36 -21.43 -9.12
N LEU A 44 -1.22 -21.07 -10.08
CA LEU A 44 -1.72 -22.01 -11.08
C LEU A 44 -0.58 -22.60 -11.93
N LEU A 45 0.35 -21.77 -12.42
CA LEU A 45 1.51 -22.22 -13.19
C LEU A 45 2.41 -23.17 -12.37
N ILE A 46 2.59 -22.91 -11.08
CA ILE A 46 3.34 -23.80 -10.17
C ILE A 46 2.65 -25.17 -10.09
N PHE A 47 1.34 -25.23 -9.88
CA PHE A 47 0.63 -26.51 -9.84
C PHE A 47 0.60 -27.22 -11.20
N LEU A 48 0.42 -26.49 -12.30
CA LEU A 48 0.49 -27.07 -13.65
C LEU A 48 1.88 -27.63 -13.95
N SER A 49 2.95 -26.98 -13.49
CA SER A 49 4.32 -27.44 -13.73
C SER A 49 4.59 -28.84 -13.20
N VAL A 50 3.91 -29.25 -12.11
CA VAL A 50 4.02 -30.58 -11.50
C VAL A 50 3.56 -31.69 -12.45
N PHE A 51 2.62 -31.41 -13.34
CA PHE A 51 2.04 -32.40 -14.26
C PHE A 51 2.68 -32.37 -15.66
N THR A 52 3.78 -31.62 -15.85
CA THR A 52 4.42 -31.43 -17.15
C THR A 52 5.85 -31.97 -17.18
N ASN A 53 6.39 -32.17 -18.39
CA ASN A 53 7.77 -32.59 -18.59
C ASN A 53 8.76 -31.53 -18.04
N THR A 54 9.96 -31.96 -17.62
CA THR A 54 10.97 -31.08 -17.00
C THR A 54 11.26 -29.78 -17.77
N PRO A 55 11.43 -29.78 -19.11
CA PRO A 55 11.63 -28.54 -19.85
C PRO A 55 10.42 -27.59 -19.79
N THR A 56 9.21 -28.14 -19.92
CA THR A 56 7.96 -27.37 -19.84
C THR A 56 7.75 -26.80 -18.44
N ALA A 57 7.98 -27.60 -17.41
CA ALA A 57 7.91 -27.15 -16.02
C ALA A 57 8.89 -25.99 -15.76
N ALA A 58 10.13 -26.08 -16.26
CA ALA A 58 11.13 -25.01 -16.13
C ALA A 58 10.68 -23.70 -16.80
N VAL A 59 10.05 -23.78 -17.98
CA VAL A 59 9.49 -22.60 -18.67
C VAL A 59 8.34 -22.01 -17.85
N LEU A 60 7.39 -22.82 -17.39
CA LEU A 60 6.25 -22.37 -16.59
C LEU A 60 6.70 -21.68 -15.30
N LEU A 61 7.70 -22.23 -14.61
CA LEU A 61 8.25 -21.64 -13.39
C LEU A 61 9.02 -20.35 -13.69
N THR A 62 9.87 -20.32 -14.71
CA THR A 62 10.60 -19.10 -15.10
C THR A 62 9.63 -17.96 -15.42
N VAL A 63 8.60 -18.24 -16.24
CA VAL A 63 7.56 -17.27 -16.59
C VAL A 63 6.76 -16.84 -15.36
N GLY A 64 6.36 -17.80 -14.51
CA GLY A 64 5.60 -17.52 -13.29
C GLY A 64 6.35 -16.64 -12.29
N PHE A 65 7.64 -16.88 -12.07
CA PHE A 65 8.44 -16.09 -11.13
C PHE A 65 8.93 -14.75 -11.71
N THR A 66 8.81 -14.52 -13.02
CA THR A 66 9.31 -13.31 -13.69
C THR A 66 8.92 -12.03 -12.97
N PRO A 67 7.65 -11.80 -12.59
CA PRO A 67 7.28 -10.53 -11.95
C PRO A 67 7.69 -10.42 -10.47
N ILE A 68 8.21 -11.48 -9.84
CA ILE A 68 8.85 -11.38 -8.52
C ILE A 68 10.28 -10.82 -8.67
N TYR A 69 11.08 -11.35 -9.60
CA TYR A 69 12.49 -10.94 -9.73
C TYR A 69 12.73 -9.79 -10.72
N LEU A 70 11.89 -9.61 -11.74
CA LEU A 70 12.10 -8.57 -12.76
C LEU A 70 12.07 -7.16 -12.17
N PRO A 71 11.12 -6.76 -11.30
CA PRO A 71 11.16 -5.46 -10.66
C PRO A 71 12.45 -5.25 -9.86
N PHE A 72 12.93 -6.28 -9.18
CA PHE A 72 14.19 -6.23 -8.45
C PHE A 72 15.38 -5.98 -9.38
N ILE A 73 15.47 -6.70 -10.51
CA ILE A 73 16.51 -6.50 -11.52
C ILE A 73 16.45 -5.07 -12.10
N LEU A 74 15.25 -4.61 -12.49
CA LEU A 74 15.05 -3.27 -13.03
C LEU A 74 15.43 -2.19 -12.01
N THR A 75 15.02 -2.34 -10.75
CA THR A 75 15.41 -1.43 -9.68
C THR A 75 16.93 -1.40 -9.52
N MET A 76 17.60 -2.55 -9.45
CA MET A 76 19.07 -2.61 -9.37
C MET A 76 19.75 -1.91 -10.56
N ILE A 77 19.28 -2.14 -11.79
CA ILE A 77 19.78 -1.46 -12.98
C ILE A 77 19.59 0.06 -12.85
N THR A 78 18.37 0.51 -12.54
CA THR A 78 18.08 1.95 -12.39
C THR A 78 18.88 2.59 -11.26
N THR A 79 19.09 1.89 -10.14
CA THR A 79 19.93 2.38 -9.05
C THR A 79 21.37 2.55 -9.51
N VAL A 80 21.95 1.57 -10.21
CA VAL A 80 23.33 1.65 -10.75
C VAL A 80 23.46 2.78 -11.78
N LEU A 81 22.50 2.92 -12.69
CA LEU A 81 22.50 3.99 -13.70
C LEU A 81 22.36 5.39 -13.07
N ASN A 82 21.56 5.49 -12.00
CA ASN A 82 21.31 6.74 -11.30
C ASN A 82 22.32 7.05 -10.19
N LEU A 83 23.36 6.22 -9.99
CA LEU A 83 24.45 6.52 -9.05
C LEU A 83 25.14 7.85 -9.34
N ARG A 84 25.08 8.34 -10.59
CA ARG A 84 25.63 9.64 -11.03
C ARG A 84 24.75 10.84 -10.68
N PHE A 85 23.46 10.61 -10.45
CA PHE A 85 22.48 11.64 -10.05
C PHE A 85 22.11 11.40 -8.59
N GLN A 86 23.09 11.45 -7.68
CA GLN A 86 22.79 11.49 -6.25
C GLN A 86 22.03 12.80 -6.01
N PRO A 87 20.72 12.78 -5.71
CA PRO A 87 20.11 13.98 -5.25
C PRO A 87 20.70 14.27 -3.86
N VAL A 88 21.04 15.53 -3.62
CA VAL A 88 21.65 16.03 -2.39
C VAL A 88 20.69 15.81 -1.21
N TYR A 89 20.59 14.58 -0.71
CA TYR A 89 19.73 14.25 0.41
C TYR A 89 20.57 14.07 1.67
N ARG A 90 20.59 15.16 2.46
CA ARG A 90 20.73 15.16 3.92
C ARG A 90 20.16 13.87 4.52
N ASN A 91 21.02 13.06 5.14
CA ASN A 91 20.77 12.25 6.35
C ASN A 91 19.40 11.55 6.54
N TYR A 92 18.66 11.21 5.48
CA TYR A 92 17.49 10.33 5.51
C TYR A 92 17.88 8.87 5.34
N PHE A 93 19.14 8.52 5.60
CA PHE A 93 19.54 7.15 5.86
C PHE A 93 18.90 6.72 7.19
N ASN A 94 17.68 6.20 7.11
CA ASN A 94 17.15 5.33 8.14
C ASN A 94 18.17 4.19 8.32
N LYS A 95 18.88 4.21 9.44
CA LYS A 95 19.76 3.13 9.92
C LYS A 95 18.97 1.85 10.30
N VAL A 96 17.75 1.71 9.80
CA VAL A 96 16.84 0.60 10.10
C VAL A 96 16.84 -0.28 8.86
N THR A 97 17.82 -1.19 8.80
CA THR A 97 18.18 -2.08 7.68
C THR A 97 18.66 -1.33 6.44
N SER A 98 19.82 -1.72 5.88
CA SER A 98 20.17 -1.27 4.52
C SER A 98 18.99 -1.66 3.61
N GLY A 99 18.53 -0.77 2.73
CA GLY A 99 17.34 -1.02 1.89
C GLY A 99 17.40 -2.36 1.11
N PHE A 100 18.61 -2.89 0.93
CA PHE A 100 18.87 -4.27 0.51
C PHE A 100 18.19 -5.34 1.38
N TRP A 101 18.44 -5.35 2.70
CA TRP A 101 17.88 -6.36 3.62
C TRP A 101 16.36 -6.28 3.69
N GLN A 102 15.80 -5.07 3.71
CA GLN A 102 14.35 -4.90 3.65
C GLN A 102 13.77 -5.51 2.38
N THR A 103 14.36 -5.22 1.22
CA THR A 103 13.93 -5.75 -0.07
C THR A 103 14.05 -7.27 -0.12
N PHE A 104 15.17 -7.82 0.35
CA PHE A 104 15.41 -9.25 0.42
C PHE A 104 14.38 -9.97 1.30
N LEU A 105 14.12 -9.46 2.51
CA LEU A 105 13.13 -10.02 3.43
C LEU A 105 11.70 -9.92 2.86
N MET A 106 11.35 -8.84 2.16
CA MET A 106 10.06 -8.71 1.49
C MET A 106 9.88 -9.73 0.36
N ILE A 107 10.92 -10.04 -0.41
CA ILE A 107 10.87 -11.08 -1.45
C ILE A 107 10.64 -12.45 -0.79
N PHE A 108 11.39 -12.77 0.26
CA PHE A 108 11.25 -14.02 0.99
C PHE A 108 9.83 -14.18 1.57
N TYR A 109 9.32 -13.14 2.22
CA TYR A 109 7.95 -13.09 2.74
C TYR A 109 6.93 -13.35 1.63
N ARG A 110 7.02 -12.64 0.49
CA ARG A 110 6.11 -12.81 -0.66
C ARG A 110 6.10 -14.22 -1.24
N ILE A 111 7.24 -14.90 -1.26
CA ILE A 111 7.34 -16.29 -1.76
C ILE A 111 6.64 -17.25 -0.80
N ILE A 112 6.86 -17.06 0.51
CA ILE A 112 6.27 -17.90 1.56
C ILE A 112 4.76 -17.70 1.67
N THR A 113 4.25 -16.47 1.52
CA THR A 113 2.82 -16.17 1.59
C THR A 113 2.10 -16.30 0.24
N LEU A 114 2.81 -16.64 -0.83
CA LEU A 114 2.32 -16.60 -2.22
C LEU A 114 0.96 -17.28 -2.41
N PHE A 115 0.78 -18.47 -1.84
CA PHE A 115 -0.48 -19.21 -1.94
C PHE A 115 -1.61 -18.50 -1.18
N THR A 116 -1.34 -18.01 0.04
CA THR A 116 -2.33 -17.29 0.84
C THR A 116 -2.77 -16.01 0.14
N ASP A 117 -1.82 -15.28 -0.44
CA ASP A 117 -2.09 -14.07 -1.21
C ASP A 117 -2.91 -14.38 -2.47
N ALA A 118 -2.54 -15.42 -3.22
CA ALA A 118 -3.31 -15.89 -4.37
C ALA A 118 -4.76 -16.25 -4.00
N LYS A 119 -4.94 -16.99 -2.90
CA LYS A 119 -6.27 -17.38 -2.41
C LYS A 119 -7.09 -16.16 -2.00
N ASN A 120 -6.51 -15.21 -1.26
CA ASN A 120 -7.20 -13.99 -0.82
C ASN A 120 -7.57 -13.10 -2.00
N VAL A 121 -6.67 -12.93 -2.98
CA VAL A 121 -6.93 -12.14 -4.18
C VAL A 121 -8.00 -12.81 -5.04
N THR A 122 -7.92 -14.12 -5.26
CA THR A 122 -8.93 -14.88 -6.03
C THR A 122 -10.30 -14.77 -5.39
N ASP A 123 -10.37 -14.95 -4.07
CA ASP A 123 -11.61 -14.80 -3.32
C ASP A 123 -12.19 -13.38 -3.42
N ALA A 124 -11.36 -12.35 -3.23
CA ALA A 124 -11.79 -10.95 -3.38
C ALA A 124 -12.27 -10.66 -4.81
N MET A 125 -11.58 -11.19 -5.82
CA MET A 125 -11.96 -11.06 -7.23
C MET A 125 -13.30 -11.74 -7.53
N VAL A 126 -13.47 -13.01 -7.14
CA VAL A 126 -14.71 -13.75 -7.36
C VAL A 126 -15.87 -13.09 -6.64
N ARG A 127 -15.70 -12.69 -5.38
CA ARG A 127 -16.73 -11.96 -4.62
C ARG A 127 -17.07 -10.62 -5.29
N SER A 128 -16.06 -9.88 -5.76
CA SER A 128 -16.27 -8.60 -6.44
C SER A 128 -17.02 -8.77 -7.75
N LEU A 129 -16.62 -9.74 -8.58
CA LEU A 129 -17.32 -10.09 -9.82
C LEU A 129 -18.75 -10.52 -9.55
N TYR A 130 -18.98 -11.38 -8.55
CA TYR A 130 -20.32 -11.81 -8.18
C TYR A 130 -21.20 -10.63 -7.70
N ARG A 131 -20.65 -9.73 -6.89
CA ARG A 131 -21.34 -8.50 -6.45
C ARG A 131 -21.63 -7.57 -7.61
N MET A 132 -20.69 -7.39 -8.52
CA MET A 132 -20.84 -6.49 -9.66
C MET A 132 -21.74 -7.04 -10.77
N LEU A 133 -21.72 -8.36 -11.02
CA LEU A 133 -22.42 -8.96 -12.15
C LEU A 133 -23.79 -9.50 -11.77
N VAL A 134 -23.87 -10.20 -10.63
CA VAL A 134 -25.05 -10.98 -10.25
C VAL A 134 -25.83 -10.29 -9.14
N SER A 135 -25.26 -10.16 -7.94
CA SER A 135 -26.06 -9.76 -6.78
C SER A 135 -26.36 -8.27 -6.68
N LYS A 136 -25.52 -7.40 -7.27
CA LYS A 136 -25.63 -5.92 -7.21
C LYS A 136 -25.76 -5.32 -5.81
N LYS A 137 -25.42 -6.10 -4.77
CA LYS A 137 -25.48 -5.72 -3.36
C LYS A 137 -24.06 -5.53 -2.81
N LYS A 138 -23.92 -4.70 -1.77
CA LYS A 138 -22.65 -4.48 -1.04
C LYS A 138 -21.48 -4.06 -1.96
N LEU A 139 -21.76 -3.21 -2.95
CA LEU A 139 -20.76 -2.71 -3.90
C LEU A 139 -19.76 -1.73 -3.26
N LEU A 140 -20.12 -1.13 -2.11
CA LEU A 140 -19.30 -0.17 -1.35
C LEU A 140 -18.91 -0.73 0.02
N ASP A 141 -18.88 -2.05 0.16
CA ASP A 141 -18.50 -2.74 1.39
C ASP A 141 -16.97 -2.65 1.56
N TRP A 142 -16.54 -1.54 2.16
CA TRP A 142 -15.16 -1.28 2.51
C TRP A 142 -14.97 -1.60 4.00
N ARG A 143 -13.93 -2.38 4.32
CA ARG A 143 -13.53 -2.64 5.70
C ARG A 143 -12.29 -1.83 5.99
N THR A 144 -12.32 -1.06 7.07
CA THR A 144 -11.12 -0.35 7.53
C THR A 144 -10.13 -1.36 8.12
N ALA A 145 -8.85 -0.98 8.16
CA ALA A 145 -7.82 -1.76 8.85
C ALA A 145 -8.22 -2.00 10.32
N SER A 146 -8.69 -0.96 11.02
CA SER A 146 -9.13 -1.05 12.42
C SER A 146 -10.34 -1.97 12.64
N GLN A 147 -11.27 -2.05 11.69
CA GLN A 147 -12.36 -3.02 11.75
C GLN A 147 -11.87 -4.45 11.54
N THR A 148 -10.86 -4.64 10.69
CA THR A 148 -10.28 -5.96 10.40
C THR A 148 -9.46 -6.46 11.59
N GLU A 149 -8.70 -5.60 12.26
CA GLU A 149 -7.93 -5.94 13.47
C GLU A 149 -8.84 -6.39 14.62
N LYS A 150 -9.96 -5.70 14.84
CA LYS A 150 -10.94 -6.08 15.87
C LYS A 150 -11.58 -7.46 15.66
N VAL A 151 -11.54 -7.99 14.44
CA VAL A 151 -12.08 -9.32 14.10
C VAL A 151 -11.07 -10.44 14.43
N ILE A 152 -9.79 -10.11 14.66
CA ILE A 152 -8.77 -11.09 15.06
C ILE A 152 -9.09 -11.54 16.48
N LYS A 153 -9.70 -12.72 16.60
CA LYS A 153 -10.18 -13.27 17.88
C LYS A 153 -9.06 -13.65 18.85
N SER A 154 -7.88 -14.00 18.33
CA SER A 154 -6.73 -14.43 19.14
C SER A 154 -5.43 -14.30 18.36
N ASN A 155 -4.35 -13.89 19.02
CA ASN A 155 -3.00 -13.93 18.46
C ASN A 155 -2.27 -15.21 18.91
N THR A 156 -2.83 -16.38 18.56
CA THR A 156 -2.23 -17.68 18.86
C THR A 156 -1.71 -18.34 17.60
N CYS A 157 -0.62 -19.10 17.69
CA CYS A 157 -0.06 -19.82 16.55
C CYS A 157 -1.10 -20.74 15.87
N LEU A 158 -1.90 -21.45 16.68
CA LEU A 158 -2.96 -22.34 16.18
C LEU A 158 -3.98 -21.60 15.32
N TYR A 159 -4.38 -20.39 15.72
CA TYR A 159 -5.32 -19.57 14.95
C TYR A 159 -4.79 -19.27 13.54
N TYR A 160 -3.50 -18.98 13.40
CA TYR A 160 -2.89 -18.75 12.08
C TYR A 160 -2.90 -20.03 11.23
N TYR A 161 -2.55 -21.18 11.80
CA TYR A 161 -2.60 -22.47 11.08
C TYR A 161 -4.02 -22.83 10.63
N VAL A 162 -5.04 -22.61 11.46
CA VAL A 162 -6.44 -22.83 11.08
C VAL A 162 -6.90 -21.84 10.00
N SER A 163 -6.55 -20.56 10.15
CA SER A 163 -6.94 -19.52 9.20
C SER A 163 -6.26 -19.66 7.82
N MET A 164 -5.04 -20.21 7.81
CA MET A 164 -4.21 -20.42 6.63
C MET A 164 -4.10 -21.89 6.24
N LEU A 165 -5.05 -22.74 6.67
CA LEU A 165 -5.03 -24.19 6.43
C LEU A 165 -4.88 -24.54 4.94
N ALA A 166 -5.51 -23.76 4.06
CA ALA A 166 -5.38 -23.94 2.62
C ALA A 166 -3.93 -23.84 2.12
N SER A 167 -3.11 -22.95 2.72
CA SER A 167 -1.68 -22.82 2.40
C SER A 167 -0.89 -24.04 2.87
N VAL A 168 -1.23 -24.57 4.04
CA VAL A 168 -0.60 -25.79 4.58
C VAL A 168 -0.91 -26.99 3.70
N LEU A 169 -2.18 -27.18 3.32
CA LEU A 169 -2.60 -28.25 2.42
C LEU A 169 -1.97 -28.14 1.03
N ALA A 170 -1.88 -26.92 0.49
CA ALA A 170 -1.20 -26.65 -0.77
C ALA A 170 0.30 -27.00 -0.71
N GLY A 171 0.96 -26.65 0.41
CA GLY A 171 2.36 -26.99 0.63
C GLY A 171 2.58 -28.50 0.75
N LEU A 172 1.70 -29.20 1.47
CA LEU A 172 1.72 -30.67 1.55
C LEU A 172 1.51 -31.32 0.18
N ALA A 173 0.56 -30.82 -0.62
CA ALA A 173 0.33 -31.32 -1.97
C ALA A 173 1.57 -31.16 -2.86
N LEU A 174 2.28 -30.01 -2.78
CA LEU A 174 3.54 -29.84 -3.51
C LEU A 174 4.63 -30.82 -3.05
N ILE A 175 4.74 -31.09 -1.76
CA ILE A 175 5.76 -32.02 -1.24
C ILE A 175 5.48 -33.46 -1.69
N LEU A 176 4.22 -33.88 -1.67
CA LEU A 176 3.80 -35.25 -1.98
C LEU A 176 3.79 -35.54 -3.49
N VAL A 177 3.35 -34.59 -4.30
CA VAL A 177 3.11 -34.80 -5.74
C VAL A 177 4.31 -34.38 -6.60
N SER A 178 5.07 -33.37 -6.19
CA SER A 178 6.21 -32.90 -6.99
C SER A 178 7.41 -33.81 -6.87
N ASN A 179 8.07 -34.09 -8.01
CA ASN A 179 9.40 -34.72 -8.05
C ASN A 179 10.56 -33.71 -8.12
N VAL A 180 10.25 -32.41 -8.20
CA VAL A 180 11.24 -31.33 -8.36
C VAL A 180 11.57 -30.72 -7.00
N ILE A 181 12.84 -30.77 -6.60
CA ILE A 181 13.33 -30.29 -5.30
C ILE A 181 12.91 -28.84 -5.00
N PRO A 182 13.11 -27.85 -5.91
CA PRO A 182 12.63 -26.48 -5.70
C PRO A 182 11.16 -26.34 -5.28
N LEU A 183 10.26 -27.15 -5.85
CA LEU A 183 8.84 -27.10 -5.51
C LEU A 183 8.54 -27.70 -4.13
N LYS A 184 9.32 -28.70 -3.70
CA LYS A 184 9.24 -29.23 -2.33
C LYS A 184 9.69 -28.18 -1.31
N VAL A 185 10.78 -27.46 -1.60
CA VAL A 185 11.26 -26.34 -0.76
C VAL A 185 10.19 -25.25 -0.66
N LEU A 186 9.54 -24.89 -1.77
CA LEU A 186 8.42 -23.96 -1.76
C LEU A 186 7.25 -24.47 -0.91
N GLY A 187 6.92 -25.77 -1.03
CA GLY A 187 5.89 -26.42 -0.22
C GLY A 187 6.17 -26.35 1.28
N ILE A 188 7.42 -26.56 1.70
CA ILE A 188 7.85 -26.35 3.10
C ILE A 188 7.63 -24.89 3.51
N GLY A 189 8.00 -23.94 2.65
CA GLY A 189 7.74 -22.52 2.88
C GLY A 189 6.26 -22.23 3.13
N TRP A 190 5.36 -22.80 2.33
CA TRP A 190 3.91 -22.59 2.49
C TRP A 190 3.34 -23.22 3.77
N ILE A 191 3.88 -24.36 4.21
CA ILE A 191 3.54 -24.98 5.50
C ILE A 191 4.00 -24.10 6.66
N LEU A 192 5.19 -23.51 6.57
CA LEU A 192 5.75 -22.64 7.60
C LEU A 192 5.19 -21.20 7.56
N SER A 193 4.51 -20.82 6.48
CA SER A 193 3.95 -19.47 6.33
C SER A 193 3.08 -18.99 7.50
N PRO A 194 2.21 -19.80 8.12
CA PRO A 194 1.40 -19.34 9.25
C PRO A 194 2.25 -19.03 10.48
N LEU A 195 3.35 -19.78 10.68
CA LEU A 195 4.31 -19.53 11.77
C LEU A 195 5.05 -18.21 11.55
N VAL A 196 5.47 -17.93 10.31
CA VAL A 196 6.13 -16.65 9.96
C VAL A 196 5.16 -15.49 10.17
N CYS A 197 3.92 -15.60 9.69
CA CYS A 197 2.88 -14.59 9.90
C CYS A 197 2.59 -14.36 11.39
N TYR A 198 2.52 -15.42 12.19
CA TYR A 198 2.38 -15.33 13.64
C TYR A 198 3.58 -14.66 14.32
N ALA A 199 4.81 -14.96 13.88
CA ALA A 199 6.00 -14.34 14.44
C ALA A 199 6.05 -12.83 14.15
N ILE A 200 5.66 -12.42 12.93
CA ILE A 200 5.61 -11.01 12.51
C ILE A 200 4.45 -10.25 13.15
N SER A 201 3.33 -10.92 13.46
CA SER A 201 2.16 -10.28 14.07
C SER A 201 2.31 -9.98 15.56
N LYS A 202 3.37 -10.47 16.20
CA LYS A 202 3.63 -10.14 17.60
C LYS A 202 4.00 -8.67 17.72
N GLU A 203 3.23 -7.95 18.52
CA GLU A 203 3.55 -6.57 18.88
C GLU A 203 4.93 -6.54 19.55
N PHE A 204 5.87 -5.84 18.90
CA PHE A 204 7.16 -5.59 19.49
C PHE A 204 7.05 -4.40 20.45
N LYS A 205 6.95 -4.69 21.74
CA LYS A 205 6.95 -3.65 22.78
C LYS A 205 8.38 -3.19 23.01
N TRP A 206 8.72 -2.03 22.44
CA TRP A 206 9.99 -1.39 22.74
C TRP A 206 9.90 -0.73 24.12
N GLU A 207 10.74 -1.16 25.08
CA GLU A 207 11.04 -0.35 26.25
C GLU A 207 12.02 0.76 25.84
N ILE A 208 11.49 1.82 25.22
CA ILE A 208 12.31 2.95 24.79
C ILE A 208 12.54 3.84 26.00
N ASN A 209 13.74 3.80 26.57
CA ASN A 209 14.24 4.85 27.47
C ASN A 209 15.27 5.71 26.71
N PRO A 210 14.83 6.70 25.92
CA PRO A 210 15.73 7.41 25.04
C PRO A 210 16.68 8.27 25.86
N ASN A 211 17.98 8.13 25.60
CA ASN A 211 18.98 8.98 26.24
C ASN A 211 18.75 10.47 25.87
N ARG A 212 19.40 11.38 26.62
CA ARG A 212 19.25 12.83 26.41
C ARG A 212 19.58 13.26 24.98
N LYS A 213 20.57 12.64 24.34
CA LYS A 213 20.97 12.94 22.96
C LYS A 213 19.85 12.58 21.97
N SER A 214 19.28 11.39 22.08
CA SER A 214 18.16 10.94 21.25
C SER A 214 16.91 11.81 21.47
N LYS A 215 16.60 12.19 22.71
CA LYS A 215 15.51 13.14 23.00
C LYS A 215 15.73 14.49 22.32
N ASN A 216 16.95 15.03 22.35
CA ASN A 216 17.27 16.29 21.70
C ASN A 216 17.18 16.20 20.16
N VAL A 217 17.64 15.09 19.58
CA VAL A 217 17.52 14.84 18.14
C VAL A 217 16.04 14.75 17.75
N LEU A 218 15.23 14.02 18.51
CA LEU A 218 13.79 13.90 18.26
C LEU A 218 13.10 15.26 18.35
N LYS A 219 13.39 16.06 19.38
CA LYS A 219 12.85 17.43 19.50
C LYS A 219 13.22 18.30 18.31
N ARG A 220 14.43 18.16 17.77
CA ARG A 220 14.84 18.86 16.55
C ARG A 220 13.99 18.42 15.36
N TYR A 221 13.85 17.11 15.11
CA TYR A 221 13.03 16.61 14.02
C TYR A 221 11.57 17.05 14.10
N ILE A 222 11.00 17.07 15.30
CA ILE A 222 9.63 17.56 15.48
C ILE A 222 9.54 19.04 15.10
N ARG A 223 10.50 19.87 15.50
CA ARG A 223 10.52 21.29 15.09
C ARG A 223 10.69 21.44 13.59
N ASP A 224 11.59 20.68 12.98
CA ASP A 224 11.83 20.69 11.53
C ASP A 224 10.58 20.21 10.76
N MET A 225 9.80 19.27 11.30
CA MET A 225 8.52 18.85 10.72
C MET A 225 7.44 19.90 10.92
N TRP A 226 7.41 20.59 12.06
CA TRP A 226 6.45 21.64 12.34
C TRP A 226 6.69 22.88 11.48
N SER A 227 7.96 23.21 11.16
CA SER A 227 8.28 24.38 10.34
C SER A 227 7.62 24.32 8.97
N TYR A 228 7.41 23.13 8.40
CA TYR A 228 6.58 22.95 7.20
C TYR A 228 5.21 23.63 7.34
N PHE A 229 4.49 23.39 8.43
CA PHE A 229 3.18 24.03 8.61
C PHE A 229 3.29 25.52 8.96
N GLN A 230 4.38 25.93 9.62
CA GLN A 230 4.60 27.34 9.90
C GLN A 230 4.85 28.15 8.63
N ASP A 231 5.61 27.58 7.69
CA ASP A 231 6.08 28.26 6.49
C ASP A 231 5.04 28.22 5.36
N TYR A 232 4.24 27.15 5.26
CA TYR A 232 3.36 26.92 4.11
C TYR A 232 1.85 26.93 4.43
N VAL A 233 1.44 26.96 5.70
CA VAL A 233 0.04 27.20 6.07
C VAL A 233 -0.14 28.67 6.38
N ASP A 234 -0.22 29.44 5.31
CA ASP A 234 -0.26 30.90 5.33
C ASP A 234 -1.48 31.44 4.60
N LYS A 235 -1.55 32.76 4.45
CA LYS A 235 -2.64 33.43 3.76
C LYS A 235 -2.69 33.09 2.26
N GLU A 236 -1.53 32.86 1.63
CA GLU A 236 -1.46 32.53 0.20
C GLU A 236 -2.09 31.16 -0.08
N ASN A 237 -1.96 30.22 0.85
CA ASN A 237 -2.56 28.89 0.79
C ASN A 237 -3.92 28.80 1.52
N HIS A 238 -4.58 29.94 1.75
CA HIS A 238 -5.86 30.04 2.46
C HIS A 238 -5.89 29.33 3.83
N PHE A 239 -4.77 29.31 4.53
CA PHE A 239 -4.57 28.62 5.80
C PHE A 239 -4.86 27.11 5.74
N LEU A 240 -4.62 26.50 4.57
CA LEU A 240 -4.65 25.06 4.35
C LEU A 240 -3.24 24.52 4.07
N PRO A 241 -2.91 23.29 4.50
CA PRO A 241 -1.61 22.69 4.20
C PRO A 241 -1.55 22.28 2.72
N PRO A 242 -0.49 22.65 1.98
CA PRO A 242 -0.28 22.13 0.63
C PRO A 242 -0.01 20.61 0.66
N ASP A 243 0.03 19.98 -0.50
CA ASP A 243 0.10 18.52 -0.62
C ASP A 243 1.49 18.02 -0.25
N HIS A 244 2.50 18.65 -0.85
CA HIS A 244 3.90 18.38 -0.59
C HIS A 244 4.76 19.50 -1.17
N ILE A 245 6.03 19.51 -0.74
CA ILE A 245 7.09 20.30 -1.37
C ILE A 245 8.03 19.34 -2.06
N VAL A 246 8.34 19.65 -3.31
CA VAL A 246 9.42 19.02 -4.05
C VAL A 246 10.65 19.87 -3.80
N LEU A 247 11.67 19.35 -3.12
CA LEU A 247 12.94 20.07 -2.91
C LEU A 247 13.95 19.84 -4.05
N SER A 248 13.77 18.76 -4.80
CA SER A 248 14.66 18.34 -5.88
C SER A 248 13.86 17.58 -6.93
N PRO A 249 14.12 17.77 -8.24
CA PRO A 249 15.23 18.55 -8.84
C PRO A 249 15.02 20.07 -8.83
N VAL A 250 13.77 20.54 -8.75
CA VAL A 250 13.42 21.97 -8.69
C VAL A 250 12.53 22.19 -7.50
N GLU A 251 12.86 23.19 -6.68
CA GLU A 251 12.05 23.52 -5.51
C GLU A 251 10.69 24.04 -5.95
N ARG A 252 9.62 23.36 -5.53
CA ARG A 252 8.24 23.72 -5.84
C ARG A 252 7.29 23.28 -4.74
N VAL A 253 6.38 24.16 -4.36
CA VAL A 253 5.22 23.84 -3.54
C VAL A 253 4.10 23.35 -4.44
N VAL A 254 3.47 22.23 -4.08
CA VAL A 254 2.30 21.71 -4.80
C VAL A 254 1.04 22.21 -4.08
N ASN A 255 0.55 23.36 -4.55
CA ASN A 255 -0.57 24.14 -3.99
C ASN A 255 -1.93 23.47 -4.22
N ARG A 256 -2.10 22.31 -3.62
CA ARG A 256 -3.38 21.62 -3.51
C ARG A 256 -3.43 20.93 -2.16
N THR A 257 -4.61 20.67 -1.64
CA THR A 257 -4.78 19.94 -0.38
C THR A 257 -5.84 18.85 -0.51
N SER A 258 -5.84 17.95 0.47
CA SER A 258 -6.83 16.88 0.59
C SER A 258 -7.43 16.88 2.00
N PRO A 259 -8.64 16.32 2.20
CA PRO A 259 -9.21 16.17 3.54
C PRO A 259 -8.29 15.43 4.52
N THR A 260 -7.46 14.52 4.00
CA THR A 260 -6.45 13.80 4.77
C THR A 260 -5.33 14.73 5.24
N ASN A 261 -4.80 15.58 4.36
CA ASN A 261 -3.73 16.53 4.73
C ASN A 261 -4.24 17.57 5.72
N ILE A 262 -5.47 18.07 5.51
CA ILE A 262 -6.12 18.99 6.44
C ILE A 262 -6.32 18.33 7.81
N GLY A 263 -6.84 17.09 7.85
CA GLY A 263 -7.01 16.34 9.09
C GLY A 263 -5.69 16.10 9.82
N LEU A 264 -4.64 15.72 9.07
CA LEU A 264 -3.28 15.56 9.62
C LEU A 264 -2.78 16.87 10.22
N TYR A 265 -2.94 17.99 9.52
CA TYR A 265 -2.55 19.31 10.01
C TYR A 265 -3.27 19.69 11.30
N LEU A 266 -4.60 19.52 11.36
CA LEU A 266 -5.38 19.82 12.57
C LEU A 266 -4.89 19.03 13.78
N VAL A 267 -4.55 17.76 13.61
CA VAL A 267 -3.95 16.94 14.69
C VAL A 267 -2.51 17.39 15.00
N SER A 268 -1.74 17.79 13.99
CA SER A 268 -0.39 18.35 14.18
C SER A 268 -0.40 19.66 14.97
N ILE A 269 -1.40 20.52 14.80
CA ILE A 269 -1.57 21.74 15.62
C ILE A 269 -1.66 21.37 17.10
N LEU A 270 -2.50 20.38 17.45
CA LEU A 270 -2.67 19.91 18.83
C LEU A 270 -1.36 19.35 19.38
N ALA A 271 -0.68 18.50 18.60
CA ALA A 271 0.61 17.94 18.99
C ALA A 271 1.68 19.02 19.20
N ALA A 272 1.69 20.06 18.36
CA ALA A 272 2.60 21.19 18.50
C ALA A 272 2.33 21.98 19.78
N ALA A 273 1.07 22.17 20.16
CA ALA A 273 0.69 22.82 21.42
C ALA A 273 1.10 21.98 22.64
N ASP A 274 0.83 20.67 22.63
CA ASP A 274 1.21 19.73 23.70
C ASP A 274 2.74 19.69 23.92
N LEU A 275 3.49 19.77 22.82
CA LEU A 275 4.95 19.84 22.83
C LEU A 275 5.51 21.24 23.07
N ARG A 276 4.64 22.23 23.29
CA ARG A 276 4.96 23.64 23.56
C ARG A 276 5.80 24.30 22.45
N LEU A 277 5.55 23.91 21.20
CA LEU A 277 6.10 24.57 20.02
C LEU A 277 5.34 25.84 19.67
N ILE A 278 4.05 25.87 19.96
CA ILE A 278 3.15 27.01 19.77
C ILE A 278 2.41 27.33 21.07
N SER A 279 1.96 28.58 21.18
CA SER A 279 1.14 29.00 22.31
C SER A 279 -0.33 28.54 22.15
N PRO A 280 -1.11 28.44 23.24
CA PRO A 280 -2.55 28.17 23.14
C PRO A 280 -3.31 29.21 22.29
N ALA A 281 -2.86 30.47 22.29
CA ALA A 281 -3.44 31.52 21.45
C ALA A 281 -3.15 31.29 19.97
N GLU A 282 -1.91 30.91 19.62
CA GLU A 282 -1.56 30.56 18.23
C GLU A 282 -2.30 29.31 17.76
N MET A 283 -2.41 28.29 18.61
CA MET A 283 -3.20 27.09 18.35
C MET A 283 -4.64 27.47 17.99
N LYS A 284 -5.29 28.29 18.83
CA LYS A 284 -6.67 28.75 18.60
C LYS A 284 -6.77 29.47 17.25
N ASN A 285 -5.90 30.44 16.99
CA ASN A 285 -5.93 31.23 15.77
C ASN A 285 -5.77 30.36 14.51
N ARG A 286 -4.83 29.40 14.51
CA ARG A 286 -4.64 28.48 13.37
C ARG A 286 -5.86 27.59 13.14
N LEU A 287 -6.47 27.07 14.21
CA LEU A 287 -7.69 26.27 14.11
C LEU A 287 -8.86 27.07 13.54
N GLU A 288 -9.08 28.29 14.03
CA GLU A 288 -10.13 29.18 13.54
C GLU A 288 -9.94 29.48 12.05
N GLN A 289 -8.74 29.90 11.64
CA GLN A 289 -8.42 30.19 10.23
C GLN A 289 -8.68 29.00 9.30
N THR A 290 -8.24 27.81 9.69
CA THR A 290 -8.46 26.60 8.87
C THR A 290 -9.94 26.20 8.83
N LEU A 291 -10.66 26.29 9.95
CA LEU A 291 -12.08 25.97 10.02
C LEU A 291 -12.91 26.95 9.19
N ASP A 292 -12.62 28.25 9.27
CA ASP A 292 -13.27 29.29 8.46
C ASP A 292 -13.10 29.00 6.96
N THR A 293 -11.90 28.63 6.53
CA THR A 293 -11.68 28.22 5.13
C THR A 293 -12.50 26.97 4.78
N LEU A 294 -12.47 25.95 5.64
CA LEU A 294 -13.18 24.69 5.41
C LEU A 294 -14.70 24.88 5.28
N GLU A 295 -15.30 25.78 6.06
CA GLU A 295 -16.73 26.08 6.01
C GLU A 295 -17.13 26.62 4.63
N ASN A 296 -16.27 27.43 4.02
CA ASN A 296 -16.49 28.05 2.71
C ASN A 296 -16.15 27.14 1.51
N LEU A 297 -15.42 26.05 1.72
CA LEU A 297 -15.08 25.13 0.63
C LEU A 297 -16.33 24.48 0.01
N PRO A 298 -16.35 24.28 -1.33
CA PRO A 298 -17.44 23.59 -1.99
C PRO A 298 -17.45 22.12 -1.57
N LYS A 299 -18.64 21.58 -1.27
CA LYS A 299 -18.84 20.23 -0.75
C LYS A 299 -19.85 19.47 -1.60
N TYR A 300 -19.65 18.17 -1.73
CA TYR A 300 -20.65 17.28 -2.33
C TYR A 300 -21.48 16.63 -1.22
N LYS A 301 -22.73 17.06 -1.07
CA LYS A 301 -23.66 16.54 -0.03
C LYS A 301 -23.05 16.62 1.39
N GLY A 302 -22.35 17.71 1.68
CA GLY A 302 -21.66 17.91 2.97
C GLY A 302 -20.27 17.25 3.07
N HIS A 303 -19.86 16.43 2.09
CA HIS A 303 -18.52 15.85 2.06
C HIS A 303 -17.54 16.73 1.28
N LEU A 304 -16.32 16.85 1.81
CA LEU A 304 -15.22 17.49 1.09
C LEU A 304 -14.85 16.68 -0.17
N TYR A 305 -14.41 17.38 -1.21
CA TYR A 305 -13.77 16.79 -2.38
C TYR A 305 -12.40 16.22 -2.03
N ASN A 306 -11.90 15.32 -2.86
CA ASN A 306 -10.59 14.69 -2.63
C ASN A 306 -9.43 15.68 -2.78
N TRP A 307 -9.61 16.71 -3.61
CA TRP A 307 -8.60 17.72 -3.89
C TRP A 307 -9.23 19.11 -3.97
N TYR A 308 -8.53 20.08 -3.39
CA TYR A 308 -8.77 21.51 -3.54
C TYR A 308 -7.47 22.17 -3.94
N ASP A 309 -7.51 23.19 -4.78
CA ASP A 309 -6.37 24.08 -4.96
C ASP A 309 -6.28 24.97 -3.72
N THR A 310 -5.06 25.09 -3.17
CA THR A 310 -4.80 25.96 -2.01
C THR A 310 -4.32 27.33 -2.45
#